data_AF-A0A537JFK7-F1
#
_entry.id   AF-A0A537JFK7-F1
#
_cell.length_a   1.000
_cell.length_b   1.000
_cell.length_c   1.000
_cell.angle_alpha   90.00
_cell.angle_beta   90.00
_cell.angle_gamma   90.00
#
_symmetry.space_group_name_H-M   'P 1'
#
loop_
_entity.id
_entity.type
_entity.pdbx_description
1 polymer ?
#
loop_
_entity_poly.entity_id
_entity_poly.type
_entity_poly.pdbx_seq_one_letter_code
_entity_poly.pdbx_strand_id
1 'polypeptide(L)'
;MLVRLTGLILIVLGLAFWTGHALGLIPVHKQIGYLFVLALWAEAAFAAPAAGAPGFVALVFLWGLVVAFLGMTQDRLLIGSAHWIIKLLHLLVALAALGLAERLAARAKESRTPAFSGR
;
A
#
# COMPACT_ATOMS: atom_id res chain seq x y z
N MET A 1 -5.99 2.09 -10.23
CA MET A 1 -7.24 1.31 -9.99
C MET A 1 -6.95 0.00 -9.26
N LEU A 2 -6.00 -0.82 -9.73
CA LEU A 2 -5.67 -2.09 -9.08
C LEU A 2 -5.26 -1.91 -7.60
N VAL A 3 -4.36 -0.98 -7.29
CA VAL A 3 -3.92 -0.67 -5.92
C VAL A 3 -5.10 -0.28 -5.00
N ARG A 4 -6.06 0.51 -5.50
CA ARG A 4 -7.26 0.90 -4.75
C ARG A 4 -8.14 -0.30 -4.43
N LEU A 5 -8.41 -1.14 -5.44
CA LEU A 5 -9.28 -2.30 -5.31
C LEU A 5 -8.67 -3.32 -4.32
N THR A 6 -7.40 -3.67 -4.51
CA THR A 6 -6.71 -4.60 -3.61
C THR A 6 -6.58 -4.00 -2.20
N GLY A 7 -6.28 -2.71 -2.08
CA GLY A 7 -6.24 -2.00 -0.80
C GLY A 7 -7.57 -2.07 -0.04
N LEU A 8 -8.70 -1.81 -0.71
CA LEU A 8 -10.03 -1.90 -0.11
C LEU A 8 -10.35 -3.33 0.36
N ILE A 9 -10.08 -4.33 -0.49
CA ILE A 9 -10.29 -5.74 -0.13
C ILE A 9 -9.44 -6.12 1.10
N LEU A 10 -8.17 -5.69 1.14
CA LEU A 10 -7.27 -5.95 2.25
C LEU A 10 -7.75 -5.31 3.55
N ILE A 11 -8.27 -4.07 3.51
CA ILE A 11 -8.84 -3.40 4.68
C ILE A 11 -10.03 -4.19 5.22
N VAL A 12 -10.97 -4.58 4.35
CA VAL A 12 -12.16 -5.35 4.76
C VAL A 12 -11.76 -6.68 5.37
N LEU A 13 -10.88 -7.44 4.72
CA LEU A 13 -10.38 -8.71 5.24
C LEU A 13 -9.61 -8.53 6.56
N GLY A 14 -8.74 -7.51 6.65
CA GLY A 14 -7.97 -7.22 7.85
C GLY A 14 -8.85 -6.90 9.06
N LEU A 15 -9.92 -6.12 8.87
CA LEU A 15 -10.89 -5.83 9.92
C LEU A 15 -11.70 -7.07 10.33
N ALA A 16 -12.09 -7.91 9.37
CA ALA A 16 -12.74 -9.19 9.66
C ALA A 16 -11.83 -10.07 10.52
N PHE A 17 -10.54 -10.21 10.18
CA PHE A 17 -9.61 -11.01 10.95
C PHE A 17 -9.31 -10.41 12.32
N TRP A 18 -9.21 -9.08 12.41
CA TRP A 18 -8.98 -8.39 13.68
C TRP A 18 -10.06 -8.75 14.70
N THR A 19 -11.30 -8.86 14.25
CA THR A 19 -12.48 -9.18 15.06
C THR A 19 -12.75 -10.70 15.20
N GLY A 20 -11.84 -11.54 14.72
CA GLY A 20 -11.94 -13.00 14.85
C GLY A 20 -12.79 -13.70 13.78
N HIS A 21 -13.20 -13.00 12.73
CA HIS A 21 -14.04 -13.54 11.65
C HIS A 21 -13.19 -13.98 10.45
N ALA A 22 -13.70 -14.93 9.67
CA ALA A 22 -13.15 -15.33 8.36
C ALA A 22 -11.65 -15.71 8.35
N LEU A 23 -11.09 -16.20 9.47
CA LEU A 23 -9.67 -16.50 9.63
C LEU A 23 -9.12 -17.50 8.60
N GLY A 24 -9.97 -18.37 8.04
CA GLY A 24 -9.60 -19.26 6.93
C GLY A 24 -9.18 -18.53 5.65
N LEU A 25 -9.48 -17.23 5.51
CA LEU A 25 -9.10 -16.39 4.37
C LEU A 25 -7.79 -15.63 4.58
N ILE A 26 -7.07 -15.84 5.69
CA ILE A 26 -5.74 -15.24 5.91
C ILE A 26 -4.76 -15.55 4.75
N PRO A 27 -4.68 -16.79 4.20
CA PRO A 27 -3.82 -17.04 3.04
C PRO A 27 -4.18 -16.18 1.83
N VAL A 28 -5.48 -15.97 1.57
CA VAL A 28 -5.98 -15.13 0.47
C VAL A 28 -5.58 -13.67 0.68
N HIS A 29 -5.77 -13.14 1.90
CA HIS A 29 -5.33 -11.79 2.24
C HIS A 29 -3.83 -11.59 2.01
N LYS A 30 -2.98 -12.56 2.37
CA LYS A 30 -1.54 -12.47 2.10
C LYS A 30 -1.24 -12.43 0.60
N GLN A 31 -1.89 -13.26 -0.21
CA GLN A 31 -1.70 -13.25 -1.68
C GLN A 31 -2.15 -11.93 -2.30
N ILE A 32 -3.30 -11.39 -1.87
CA ILE A 32 -3.76 -10.06 -2.29
C ILE A 32 -2.79 -8.97 -1.81
N GLY A 33 -2.18 -9.15 -0.64
CA GLY A 33 -1.15 -8.26 -0.09
C GLY A 33 0.08 -8.19 -0.99
N TYR A 34 0.58 -9.33 -1.48
CA TYR A 34 1.65 -9.36 -2.47
C TYR A 34 1.23 -8.67 -3.77
N LEU A 35 0.02 -8.96 -4.28
CA LEU A 35 -0.49 -8.31 -5.47
C LEU A 35 -0.60 -6.78 -5.30
N PHE A 36 -1.03 -6.31 -4.13
CA PHE A 36 -1.09 -4.89 -3.79
C PHE A 36 0.31 -4.24 -3.85
N VAL A 37 1.32 -4.86 -3.23
CA VAL A 37 2.70 -4.33 -3.24
C VAL A 37 3.29 -4.34 -4.65
N LEU A 38 3.10 -5.42 -5.41
CA LEU A 38 3.55 -5.50 -6.81
C LEU A 38 2.86 -4.45 -7.69
N ALA A 39 1.56 -4.23 -7.50
CA ALA A 39 0.82 -3.20 -8.21
C ALA A 39 1.30 -1.79 -7.85
N LEU A 40 1.61 -1.53 -6.57
CA LEU A 40 2.19 -0.26 -6.11
C LEU A 40 3.55 0.01 -6.77
N TRP A 41 4.42 -0.99 -6.81
CA TRP A 41 5.72 -0.89 -7.47
C TRP A 41 5.61 -0.71 -8.99
N ALA A 42 4.68 -1.42 -9.63
CA ALA A 42 4.41 -1.22 -11.05
C ALA A 42 3.93 0.21 -11.32
N GLU A 43 3.00 0.73 -10.51
CA GLU A 43 2.55 2.13 -10.62
C GLU A 43 3.71 3.11 -10.43
N ALA A 44 4.58 2.87 -9.43
CA ALA A 44 5.79 3.67 -9.20
C ALA A 44 6.74 3.67 -10.39
N ALA A 45 7.01 2.49 -10.97
CA ALA A 45 7.89 2.38 -12.14
C ALA A 45 7.31 3.11 -13.37
N PHE A 46 6.03 2.93 -13.67
CA PHE A 46 5.40 3.57 -14.83
C PHE A 46 5.20 5.07 -14.66
N ALA A 47 4.95 5.53 -13.44
CA ALA A 47 4.83 6.95 -13.13
C ALA A 47 6.18 7.66 -13.00
N ALA A 48 7.30 6.94 -12.80
CA ALA A 48 8.59 7.52 -12.48
C ALA A 48 9.06 8.61 -13.48
N PRO A 49 9.00 8.41 -14.81
CA PRO A 49 9.41 9.45 -15.77
C PRO A 49 8.54 10.71 -15.68
N ALA A 50 7.25 10.53 -15.38
CA ALA A 50 6.25 11.59 -15.33
C ALA A 50 6.19 12.27 -13.95
N ALA A 51 6.63 11.62 -12.88
CA ALA A 51 6.49 12.12 -11.51
C ALA A 51 7.54 13.19 -11.14
N GLY A 52 8.65 13.27 -11.88
CA GLY A 52 9.69 14.30 -11.72
C GLY A 52 10.39 14.31 -10.35
N ALA A 53 10.24 13.24 -9.55
CA ALA A 53 10.78 13.16 -8.19
C ALA A 53 11.30 11.74 -7.89
N PRO A 54 12.56 11.43 -8.28
CA PRO A 54 13.14 10.11 -8.07
C PRO A 54 13.19 9.70 -6.59
N GLY A 55 13.43 10.66 -5.68
CA GLY A 55 13.39 10.40 -4.24
C GLY A 55 12.00 9.98 -3.73
N PHE A 56 10.93 10.54 -4.31
CA PHE A 56 9.57 10.13 -3.97
C PHE A 56 9.25 8.73 -4.50
N VAL A 57 9.67 8.42 -5.73
CA VAL A 57 9.53 7.06 -6.30
C VAL A 57 10.27 6.05 -5.42
N ALA A 58 11.52 6.33 -5.03
CA ALA A 58 12.29 5.47 -4.13
C ALA A 58 11.59 5.25 -2.78
N LEU A 59 11.02 6.32 -2.19
CA LEU A 59 10.21 6.21 -0.98
C LEU A 59 9.03 5.25 -1.17
N VAL A 60 8.28 5.34 -2.27
CA VAL A 60 7.15 4.44 -2.55
C VAL A 60 7.62 2.98 -2.64
N PHE A 61 8.75 2.73 -3.32
CA PHE A 61 9.33 1.39 -3.41
C PHE A 61 9.71 0.83 -2.04
N LEU A 62 10.48 1.60 -1.26
CA LEU A 62 10.89 1.21 0.09
C LEU A 62 9.69 1.00 1.02
N TRP A 63 8.67 1.84 0.91
CA TRP A 63 7.45 1.69 1.70
C TRP A 63 6.69 0.40 1.37
N GLY A 64 6.67 -0.02 0.10
CA GLY A 64 6.13 -1.32 -0.30
C GLY A 64 6.87 -2.49 0.36
N LEU A 65 8.20 -2.40 0.51
CA LEU A 65 8.98 -3.40 1.27
C LEU A 65 8.57 -3.43 2.75
N VAL A 66 8.40 -2.26 3.37
CA VAL A 66 7.97 -2.15 4.77
C VAL A 66 6.59 -2.80 4.95
N VAL A 67 5.63 -2.54 4.07
CA VAL A 67 4.29 -3.17 4.09
C VAL A 67 4.41 -4.69 4.02
N ALA A 68 5.15 -5.21 3.04
CA ALA A 68 5.30 -6.65 2.84
C ALA A 68 5.98 -7.32 4.04
N PHE A 69 7.09 -6.75 4.51
CA PHE A 69 7.85 -7.28 5.63
C PHE A 69 7.05 -7.28 6.93
N LEU A 70 6.44 -6.14 7.27
CA LEU A 70 5.60 -6.04 8.47
C LEU A 70 4.40 -6.99 8.41
N GLY A 71 3.71 -7.06 7.27
CA GLY A 71 2.56 -7.95 7.10
C GLY A 71 2.92 -9.43 7.24
N MET A 72 4.09 -9.83 6.77
CA MET A 72 4.61 -11.20 6.83
C MET A 72 5.12 -11.63 8.20
N THR A 73 5.53 -10.67 9.02
CA THR A 73 6.17 -10.93 10.32
C THR A 73 5.27 -10.55 11.50
N GLN A 74 4.13 -9.90 11.26
CA GLN A 74 3.29 -9.34 12.32
C GLN A 74 2.89 -10.37 13.38
N ASP A 75 2.59 -11.61 12.96
CA ASP A 75 2.14 -12.71 13.83
C ASP A 75 3.19 -13.17 14.85
N ARG A 76 4.45 -12.74 14.68
CA ARG A 76 5.58 -13.04 15.57
C ARG A 76 5.96 -11.86 16.47
N LEU A 77 5.30 -10.71 16.32
CA LEU A 77 5.64 -9.49 17.03
C LEU A 77 4.65 -9.23 18.18
N LEU A 78 5.18 -8.87 19.35
CA LEU A 78 4.42 -8.50 20.56
C LEU A 78 3.25 -9.46 20.85
N ILE A 79 3.51 -10.78 20.81
CA ILE A 79 2.51 -11.81 21.05
C ILE A 79 1.86 -11.61 22.44
N GLY A 80 0.53 -11.69 22.52
CA GLY A 80 -0.24 -11.51 23.75
C GLY A 80 -1.09 -10.24 23.74
N SER A 81 -1.32 -9.65 24.92
CA SER A 81 -2.25 -8.53 25.09
C SER A 81 -1.85 -7.26 24.34
N ALA A 82 -0.57 -7.08 24.03
CA ALA A 82 -0.06 -5.93 23.28
C ALA A 82 -0.10 -6.11 21.75
N HIS A 83 -0.45 -7.30 21.25
CA HIS A 83 -0.37 -7.62 19.82
C HIS A 83 -1.28 -6.74 18.94
N TRP A 84 -2.35 -6.17 19.49
CA TRP A 84 -3.21 -5.23 18.78
C TRP A 84 -2.46 -3.99 18.27
N ILE A 85 -1.37 -3.57 18.94
CA ILE A 85 -0.53 -2.45 18.50
C ILE A 85 0.09 -2.76 17.14
N ILE A 86 0.56 -4.00 16.95
CA ILE A 86 1.13 -4.45 15.68
C ILE A 86 0.06 -4.51 14.59
N LYS A 87 -1.16 -4.99 14.91
CA LYS A 87 -2.30 -4.96 13.96
C LYS A 87 -2.64 -3.53 13.53
N LEU A 88 -2.65 -2.59 14.47
CA LEU A 88 -2.88 -1.17 14.19
C LEU A 88 -1.77 -0.58 13.32
N LEU A 89 -0.51 -0.82 13.69
CA LEU A 89 0.65 -0.36 12.95
C LEU A 89 0.63 -0.88 11.51
N HIS A 90 0.36 -2.17 11.31
CA HIS A 90 0.24 -2.76 9.99
C HIS A 90 -0.84 -2.09 9.14
N LEU A 91 -2.03 -1.87 9.71
CA LEU A 91 -3.11 -1.15 9.04
C LEU A 91 -2.70 0.27 8.64
N LEU A 92 -2.11 1.05 9.56
CA LEU A 92 -1.70 2.43 9.28
C LEU A 92 -0.59 2.50 8.22
N VAL A 93 0.38 1.59 8.26
CA VAL A 93 1.46 1.49 7.26
C VAL A 93 0.89 1.13 5.88
N ALA A 94 -0.09 0.22 5.80
CA ALA A 94 -0.76 -0.12 4.56
C ALA A 94 -1.63 1.03 4.02
N LEU A 95 -2.31 1.78 4.89
CA LEU A 95 -3.08 2.98 4.50
C LEU A 95 -2.15 4.08 3.98
N ALA A 96 -0.99 4.27 4.59
CA ALA A 96 0.03 5.20 4.08
C ALA A 96 0.50 4.79 2.67
N ALA A 97 0.67 3.49 2.41
CA ALA A 97 1.00 2.98 1.08
C ALA A 97 -0.07 3.31 0.04
N LEU A 98 -1.36 3.18 0.40
CA LEU A 98 -2.47 3.56 -0.46
C LEU A 98 -2.45 5.07 -0.75
N GLY A 99 -2.22 5.91 0.27
CA GLY A 99 -2.08 7.36 0.09
C GLY A 99 -0.89 7.75 -0.79
N LEU A 100 0.23 7.03 -0.69
CA LEU A 100 1.39 7.22 -1.57
C LEU A 100 1.06 6.89 -3.03
N ALA A 101 0.30 5.82 -3.28
CA ALA A 101 -0.18 5.46 -4.62
C ALA A 101 -1.05 6.58 -5.22
N GLU A 102 -1.97 7.14 -4.43
CA GLU A 102 -2.82 8.25 -4.88
C GLU A 102 -2.02 9.49 -5.28
N ARG A 103 -1.03 9.86 -4.45
CA ARG A 103 -0.16 11.00 -4.73
C ARG A 103 0.67 10.79 -5.98
N LEU A 104 1.16 9.57 -6.18
CA LEU A 104 1.90 9.20 -7.38
C LEU A 104 1.04 9.31 -8.64
N ALA A 105 -0.19 8.80 -8.59
CA ALA A 105 -1.17 8.91 -9.68
C ALA A 105 -1.53 10.37 -10.00
N ALA A 106 -1.67 11.23 -8.98
CA ALA A 106 -1.92 12.65 -9.16
C ALA A 106 -0.75 13.36 -9.86
N ARG A 107 0.48 13.16 -9.38
CA ARG A 107 1.70 13.74 -9.98
C ARG A 107 1.88 13.34 -11.45
N ALA A 108 1.60 12.07 -11.78
CA ALA A 108 1.68 11.57 -13.14
C ALA A 108 0.60 12.15 -14.08
N LYS A 109 -0.53 12.62 -13.55
CA LYS A 109 -1.57 13.32 -14.33
C LYS A 109 -1.22 14.80 -14.53
N GLU A 110 -0.70 15.46 -13.50
CA GLU A 110 -0.28 16.86 -13.56
C GLU A 110 0.77 17.09 -14.65
N SER A 111 1.78 16.22 -14.75
CA SER A 111 2.82 16.32 -15.78
C SER A 111 2.35 16.05 -17.21
N ARG A 112 1.16 15.48 -17.39
CA ARG A 112 0.53 15.27 -18.71
C ARG A 112 -0.34 16.43 -19.15
N THR A 113 -0.68 17.36 -18.25
CA THR A 113 -1.47 18.54 -18.60
C THR A 113 -0.51 19.62 -19.07
N PRO A 114 -0.53 20.02 -20.37
CA PRO A 114 0.33 21.10 -20.83
C PRO A 114 -0.04 22.38 -20.08
N ALA A 115 0.96 23.08 -19.53
CA ALA A 115 0.75 24.43 -19.03
C ALA A 115 0.17 25.26 -20.19
N PHE A 116 -1.01 25.84 -20.01
CA PHE A 116 -1.52 26.85 -20.93
C PHE A 116 -0.57 28.06 -20.81
N SER A 117 0.43 28.08 -21.69
CA SER A 117 1.29 29.23 -21.95
C SER A 117 0.43 30.26 -22.68
N GLY A 118 -0.37 30.98 -21.91
CA GLY A 118 -0.91 32.27 -22.32
C GLY A 118 0.27 33.22 -22.45
N ARG A 119 0.56 33.59 -23.70
CA ARG A 119 1.52 34.63 -24.08
C ARG A 119 1.39 35.88 -23.23
#